data_AF-L0GVV6-F1
#
_entry.id   AF-L0GVV6-F1
#
_cell.length_a   1.000
_cell.length_b   1.000
_cell.length_c   1.000
_cell.angle_alpha   90.00
_cell.angle_beta   90.00
_cell.angle_gamma   90.00
#
_symmetry.space_group_name_H-M   'P 1'
#
loop_
_entity.id
_entity.type
_entity.pdbx_description
1 polymer ?
#
loop_
_entity_poly.entity_id
_entity_poly.type
_entity_poly.pdbx_seq_one_letter_code
_entity_poly.pdbx_strand_id
1 'polypeptide(L)'
;MNKRTIVALALTPLVALGCTKADTDAMLTGLGNAGLTPAEAECYSGVLAEHLKAKYYNEVAANLLEGEGLSQALNRGRRKYGEEFSEQHSNARNDLAACLR
;
A
#
# COMPACT_ATOMS: atom_id res chain seq x y z
N MET A 1 31.40 -51.95 -3.93
CA MET A 1 30.44 -51.10 -4.68
C MET A 1 29.68 -50.26 -3.66
N ASN A 2 30.15 -49.07 -3.28
CA ASN A 2 29.48 -48.25 -2.27
C ASN A 2 28.94 -46.98 -2.94
N LYS A 3 27.66 -47.04 -3.34
CA LYS A 3 26.92 -45.89 -3.87
C LYS A 3 26.52 -44.99 -2.69
N ARG A 4 27.26 -43.90 -2.49
CA ARG A 4 26.87 -42.81 -1.58
C ARG A 4 25.92 -41.89 -2.33
N THR A 5 24.63 -42.09 -2.12
CA THR A 5 23.58 -41.20 -2.63
C THR A 5 23.65 -39.89 -1.87
N ILE A 6 24.24 -38.86 -2.49
CA ILE A 6 24.20 -37.48 -2.01
C ILE A 6 22.79 -36.96 -2.31
N VAL A 7 21.95 -36.90 -1.28
CA VAL A 7 20.64 -36.23 -1.34
C VAL A 7 20.92 -34.73 -1.33
N ALA A 8 20.95 -34.11 -2.51
CA ALA A 8 20.98 -32.67 -2.66
C ALA A 8 19.64 -32.10 -2.19
N LEU A 9 19.60 -31.63 -0.95
CA LEU A 9 18.48 -30.87 -0.41
C LEU A 9 18.47 -29.50 -1.09
N ALA A 10 17.73 -29.38 -2.19
CA ALA A 10 17.44 -28.11 -2.81
C ALA A 10 16.57 -27.28 -1.86
N LEU A 11 17.20 -26.40 -1.07
CA LEU A 11 16.52 -25.29 -0.43
C LEU A 11 16.10 -24.31 -1.54
N THR A 12 14.92 -24.50 -2.09
CA THR A 12 14.20 -23.42 -2.78
C THR A 12 13.65 -22.49 -1.70
N PRO A 13 14.13 -21.23 -1.57
CA PRO A 13 13.35 -20.24 -0.88
C PRO A 13 12.14 -19.98 -1.78
N LEU A 14 11.01 -20.62 -1.47
CA LEU A 14 9.72 -20.08 -1.86
C LEU A 14 9.65 -18.69 -1.25
N VAL A 15 9.99 -17.68 -2.04
CA VAL A 15 9.64 -16.30 -1.75
C VAL A 15 8.12 -16.31 -1.68
N ALA A 16 7.60 -16.38 -0.45
CA ALA A 16 6.20 -16.20 -0.17
C ALA A 16 5.81 -14.87 -0.81
N LEU A 17 5.07 -14.95 -1.91
CA LEU A 17 4.28 -13.85 -2.43
C LEU A 17 3.23 -13.57 -1.35
N GLY A 18 3.66 -12.89 -0.29
CA GLY A 18 2.82 -12.50 0.81
C GLY A 18 1.71 -11.65 0.24
N CYS A 19 0.49 -12.20 0.24
CA CYS A 19 -0.74 -11.42 0.13
C CYS A 19 -0.74 -10.44 1.30
N THR A 20 -0.08 -9.30 1.12
CA THR A 20 -0.12 -8.21 2.08
C THR A 20 -1.55 -7.70 2.05
N LYS A 21 -2.23 -7.76 3.19
CA LYS A 21 -3.57 -7.19 3.34
C LYS A 21 -3.44 -5.68 3.49
N ALA A 22 -4.42 -4.93 3.00
CA ALA A 22 -4.50 -3.49 3.23
C ALA A 22 -4.60 -3.20 4.73
N ASP A 23 -3.75 -2.32 5.25
CA ASP A 23 -3.71 -1.90 6.65
C ASP A 23 -4.57 -0.64 6.86
N THR A 24 -5.88 -0.88 6.93
CA THR A 24 -6.87 0.20 7.01
C THR A 24 -6.73 1.04 8.27
N ASP A 25 -6.36 0.44 9.40
CA ASP A 25 -6.22 1.17 10.67
C ASP A 25 -5.04 2.16 10.61
N ALA A 26 -3.92 1.73 10.03
CA ALA A 26 -2.76 2.60 9.78
C ALA A 26 -3.13 3.77 8.85
N MET A 27 -3.87 3.49 7.77
CA MET A 27 -4.30 4.51 6.83
C MET A 27 -5.22 5.54 7.49
N LEU A 28 -6.26 5.10 8.20
CA LEU A 28 -7.21 6.00 8.87
C LEU A 28 -6.52 6.90 9.89
N THR A 29 -5.64 6.31 10.70
CA THR A 29 -4.84 7.06 11.68
C THR A 29 -3.96 8.10 10.99
N GLY A 30 -3.26 7.69 9.93
CA GLY A 30 -2.39 8.57 9.15
C GLY A 30 -3.14 9.72 8.47
N LEU A 31 -4.32 9.45 7.89
CA LEU A 31 -5.17 10.47 7.26
C LEU A 31 -5.70 11.47 8.29
N GLY A 32 -6.10 11.00 9.48
CA GLY A 32 -6.48 11.87 10.60
C GLY A 32 -5.33 12.77 11.04
N ASN A 33 -4.11 12.22 11.15
CA ASN A 33 -2.91 13.01 11.46
C ASN A 33 -2.58 14.04 10.36
N ALA A 34 -2.92 13.74 9.10
CA ALA A 34 -2.79 14.64 7.97
C ALA A 34 -3.89 15.71 7.88
N GLY A 35 -4.84 15.71 8.82
CA GLY A 35 -5.85 16.76 8.97
C GLY A 35 -7.21 16.47 8.35
N LEU A 36 -7.46 15.23 7.88
CA LEU A 36 -8.80 14.82 7.44
C LEU A 36 -9.69 14.56 8.65
N THR A 37 -10.98 14.91 8.53
CA THR A 37 -12.00 14.47 9.49
C THR A 37 -12.18 12.95 9.42
N PRO A 38 -12.76 12.30 10.45
CA PRO A 38 -12.99 10.86 10.42
C PRO A 38 -13.79 10.38 9.20
N ALA A 39 -14.83 11.13 8.80
CA ALA A 39 -15.66 10.78 7.65
C ALA A 39 -14.89 10.89 6.32
N GLU A 40 -14.09 11.95 6.16
CA GLU A 40 -13.21 12.10 4.99
C GLU A 40 -12.16 10.99 4.97
N ALA A 41 -11.54 10.67 6.11
CA ALA A 41 -10.53 9.63 6.22
C ALA A 41 -11.10 8.24 5.86
N GLU A 42 -12.30 7.91 6.35
CA GLU A 42 -13.00 6.67 6.01
C GLU A 42 -13.30 6.57 4.51
N CYS A 43 -13.87 7.63 3.91
CA CYS A 43 -14.13 7.68 2.48
C CYS A 43 -12.84 7.53 1.66
N TYR A 44 -11.81 8.33 1.99
CA TYR A 44 -10.55 8.37 1.26
C TYR A 44 -9.81 7.03 1.34
N SER A 45 -9.79 6.44 2.54
CA SER A 45 -9.23 5.10 2.79
C SER A 45 -9.96 4.02 1.99
N GLY A 46 -11.31 4.05 1.95
CA GLY A 46 -12.11 3.12 1.16
C GLY A 46 -11.78 3.18 -0.32
N VAL A 47 -11.81 4.38 -0.91
CA VAL A 47 -11.47 4.58 -2.32
C VAL A 47 -10.04 4.11 -2.63
N LEU A 48 -9.06 4.45 -1.79
CA LEU A 48 -7.69 3.96 -2.01
C LEU A 48 -7.61 2.43 -1.94
N ALA A 49 -8.36 1.77 -1.06
CA ALA A 49 -8.36 0.31 -0.94
C ALA A 49 -8.99 -0.40 -2.15
N GLU A 50 -9.96 0.23 -2.80
CA GLU A 50 -10.60 -0.30 -4.02
C GLU A 50 -9.69 -0.19 -5.25
N HIS A 51 -8.92 0.90 -5.34
CA HIS A 51 -8.13 1.21 -6.55
C HIS A 51 -6.66 0.83 -6.43
N LEU A 52 -6.06 0.89 -5.25
CA LEU A 52 -4.64 0.57 -5.04
C LEU A 52 -4.45 -0.89 -4.66
N LYS A 53 -3.41 -1.51 -5.22
CA LYS A 53 -2.88 -2.77 -4.68
C LYS A 53 -2.47 -2.57 -3.20
N ALA A 54 -2.70 -3.57 -2.37
CA ALA A 54 -2.43 -3.50 -0.93
C ALA A 54 -0.98 -3.07 -0.58
N LYS A 55 0.03 -3.47 -1.36
CA LYS A 55 1.41 -2.99 -1.18
C LYS A 55 1.56 -1.47 -1.34
N TYR A 56 0.81 -0.85 -2.26
CA TYR A 56 0.82 0.59 -2.52
C TYR A 56 0.04 1.34 -1.46
N TYR A 57 -1.11 0.79 -1.09
CA TYR A 57 -1.92 1.27 0.01
C TYR A 57 -1.12 1.31 1.32
N ASN A 58 -0.46 0.20 1.68
CA ASN A 58 0.31 0.10 2.93
C ASN A 58 1.53 1.03 2.94
N GLU A 59 2.17 1.27 1.80
CA GLU A 59 3.25 2.25 1.71
C GLU A 59 2.74 3.67 2.00
N VAL A 60 1.58 4.05 1.45
CA VAL A 60 0.99 5.37 1.72
C VAL A 60 0.60 5.48 3.20
N ALA A 61 -0.01 4.44 3.77
CA ALA A 61 -0.34 4.39 5.19
C ALA A 61 0.89 4.55 6.09
N ALA A 62 1.99 3.85 5.77
CA ALA A 62 3.24 3.96 6.52
C ALA A 62 3.81 5.38 6.49
N ASN A 63 3.85 6.03 5.31
CA ASN A 63 4.35 7.40 5.20
C ASN A 63 3.48 8.42 5.95
N LEU A 64 2.16 8.24 5.93
CA LEU A 64 1.25 9.07 6.73
C LEU A 64 1.47 8.89 8.24
N LEU A 65 1.71 7.65 8.70
CA LEU A 65 2.04 7.36 10.10
C LEU A 65 3.40 7.95 10.53
N GLU A 66 4.34 8.07 9.60
CA GLU A 66 5.60 8.79 9.81
C GLU A 66 5.41 10.32 9.90
N GLY A 67 4.18 10.81 9.73
CA GLY A 67 3.84 12.22 9.81
C GLY A 67 3.98 12.98 8.50
N GLU A 68 4.20 12.28 7.37
CA GLU A 68 4.14 12.95 6.06
C GLU A 68 2.70 13.40 5.78
N GLY A 69 2.55 14.59 5.20
CA GLY A 69 1.25 15.04 4.70
C GLY A 69 0.78 14.17 3.52
N LEU A 70 -0.54 14.11 3.29
CA LEU A 70 -1.16 13.25 2.27
C LEU A 70 -0.53 13.37 0.87
N SER A 71 -0.33 14.60 0.39
CA SER A 71 0.28 14.84 -0.92
C SER A 71 1.72 14.29 -1.01
N GLN A 72 2.49 14.40 0.07
CA GLN A 72 3.85 13.90 0.15
C GLN A 72 3.89 12.38 0.17
N ALA A 73 3.05 11.75 1.00
CA ALA A 73 2.93 10.29 1.09
C ALA A 73 2.57 9.66 -0.27
N LEU A 74 1.58 10.23 -0.97
CA LEU A 74 1.20 9.79 -2.31
C LEU A 74 2.33 9.99 -3.33
N ASN A 75 3.03 11.13 -3.29
CA ASN A 75 4.14 11.38 -4.19
C ASN A 75 5.33 10.43 -3.93
N ARG A 76 5.57 10.03 -2.68
CA ARG A 76 6.59 9.04 -2.34
C ARG A 76 6.20 7.65 -2.86
N GLY A 77 4.94 7.23 -2.70
CA GLY A 77 4.41 6.02 -3.31
C GLY A 77 4.60 6.02 -4.83
N ARG A 78 4.27 7.13 -5.50
CA ARG A 78 4.50 7.34 -6.93
C ARG A 78 5.97 7.22 -7.33
N ARG A 79 6.88 7.83 -6.57
CA ARG A 79 8.34 7.76 -6.85
C ARG A 79 8.90 6.36 -6.65
N LYS A 80 8.36 5.60 -5.70
CA LYS A 80 8.82 4.24 -5.38
C LYS A 80 8.32 3.20 -6.39
N TYR A 81 7.06 3.29 -6.79
CA TYR A 81 6.40 2.27 -7.61
C TYR A 81 6.14 2.69 -9.05
N GLY A 82 6.39 3.95 -9.38
CA GLY A 82 6.40 4.46 -10.75
C GLY A 82 5.02 4.53 -11.40
N GLU A 83 4.97 4.08 -12.65
CA GLU A 83 3.81 4.21 -13.54
C GLU A 83 2.59 3.45 -13.03
N GLU A 84 2.77 2.23 -12.53
CA GLU A 84 1.64 1.39 -12.09
C GLU A 84 0.89 2.02 -10.91
N PHE A 85 1.60 2.63 -9.96
CA PHE A 85 0.98 3.40 -8.89
C PHE A 85 0.27 4.64 -9.45
N SER A 86 0.92 5.33 -10.39
CA SER A 86 0.38 6.55 -11.00
C SER A 86 -0.94 6.27 -11.71
N GLU A 87 -1.04 5.15 -12.44
CA GLU A 87 -2.25 4.72 -13.13
C GLU A 87 -3.39 4.42 -12.15
N GLN A 88 -3.15 3.56 -11.15
CA GLN A 88 -4.16 3.18 -10.15
C GLN A 88 -4.64 4.39 -9.35
N HIS A 89 -3.73 5.26 -8.91
CA HIS A 89 -4.09 6.48 -8.21
C HIS A 89 -4.84 7.48 -9.12
N SER A 90 -4.50 7.55 -10.40
CA SER A 90 -5.22 8.41 -11.36
C SER A 90 -6.66 7.93 -11.59
N ASN A 91 -6.87 6.61 -11.61
CA ASN A 91 -8.21 6.01 -11.72
C ASN A 91 -9.07 6.34 -10.48
N ALA A 92 -8.45 6.43 -9.31
CA ALA A 92 -9.12 6.81 -8.06
C ALA A 92 -9.42 8.33 -7.95
N ARG A 93 -8.76 9.19 -8.74
CA ARG A 93 -8.69 10.64 -8.49
C ARG A 93 -10.04 11.32 -8.37
N ASN A 94 -11.01 10.97 -9.22
CA ASN A 94 -12.33 11.59 -9.20
C ASN A 94 -13.12 11.20 -7.95
N ASP A 95 -13.00 9.94 -7.53
CA ASP A 95 -13.66 9.39 -6.34
C ASP A 95 -13.03 9.99 -5.07
N LEU A 96 -11.70 10.10 -5.03
CA LEU A 96 -10.96 10.76 -3.95
C LEU A 96 -11.35 12.23 -3.80
N ALA A 97 -11.57 12.94 -4.91
CA ALA A 97 -12.04 14.33 -4.89
C ALA A 97 -13.47 14.46 -4.36
N ALA A 98 -14.30 13.41 -4.44
CA ALA A 98 -15.64 13.41 -3.88
C ALA A 98 -15.64 13.26 -2.34
N CYS A 99 -14.59 12.67 -1.77
CA CYS A 99 -14.45 12.50 -0.32
C CYS A 99 -14.16 13.79 0.44
N LEU A 100 -13.67 14.85 -0.23
CA LEU A 100 -13.22 16.11 0.41
C LEU A 100 -14.23 17.26 0.21
N ARG A 101 -15.52 16.95 0.08
CA ARG A 101 -16.58 17.91 -0.22
C ARG A 101 -17.51 18.16 0.96
#